data_AF-A0A3A9K3C1-F1
#
_entry.id   AF-A0A3A9K3C1-F1
#
_cell.length_a   1.000
_cell.length_b   1.000
_cell.length_c   1.000
_cell.angle_alpha   90.00
_cell.angle_beta   90.00
_cell.angle_gamma   90.00
#
_symmetry.space_group_name_H-M   'P 1'
#
loop_
_entity.id
_entity.type
_entity.pdbx_description
1 polymer ?
#
loop_
_entity_poly.entity_id
_entity_poly.type
_entity_poly.pdbx_seq_one_letter_code
_entity_poly.pdbx_strand_id
1 'polypeptide(L)' 'MNPVIGLDVSKGESEVQAFLDKRKPYKKSFSVLHNNNGLENLLRFLIEVEGETGVRPTVIFEST' A
#
# COMPACT_ATOMS: atom_id res chain seq x y z
N MET A 1 -16.31 1.35 -3.62
CA MET A 1 -15.06 1.90 -3.08
C MET A 1 -14.05 1.93 -4.21
N ASN A 2 -13.13 2.90 -4.20
CA ASN A 2 -12.02 2.98 -5.15
C ASN A 2 -10.72 2.98 -4.34
N PRO A 3 -10.29 1.81 -3.83
CA PRO A 3 -9.13 1.76 -2.98
C PRO A 3 -7.85 2.07 -3.75
N VAL A 4 -6.99 2.87 -3.14
CA VAL A 4 -5.70 3.29 -3.68
C VAL A 4 -4.62 3.02 -2.65
N ILE A 5 -3.50 2.46 -3.08
CA ILE A 5 -2.28 2.33 -2.29
C ILE A 5 -1.18 3.12 -3.00
N GLY A 6 -0.63 4.12 -2.31
CA GLY A 6 0.54 4.87 -2.72
C GLY A 6 1.80 4.24 -2.13
N LEU A 7 2.83 4.11 -2.95
CA LEU A 7 4.17 3.68 -2.59
C LEU A 7 5.14 4.80 -2.96
N ASP A 8 5.68 5.48 -1.95
CA ASP A 8 6.81 6.38 -2.14
C ASP A 8 8.10 5.55 -2.09
N VAL A 9 8.76 5.39 -3.23
CA VAL A 9 9.85 4.44 -3.47
C VAL A 9 11.19 5.14 -3.41
N SER A 10 12.01 4.74 -2.45
CA SER A 10 13.41 5.14 -2.32
C SER A 10 14.33 3.92 -2.48
N LYS A 11 15.65 4.14 -2.44
CA LYS A 11 16.61 3.03 -2.54
C LYS A 11 16.57 2.16 -1.28
N GLY A 12 16.02 0.95 -1.40
CA GLY A 12 16.05 -0.08 -0.37
C GLY A 12 14.82 -0.12 0.52
N GLU A 13 13.93 0.87 0.44
CA GLU A 13 12.66 0.89 1.15
C GLU A 13 11.57 1.70 0.42
N SER A 14 10.32 1.53 0.84
CA SER A 14 9.21 2.35 0.38
C SER A 14 8.25 2.67 1.51
N GLU A 15 7.75 3.90 1.56
CA GLU A 15 6.67 4.27 2.46
C GLU A 15 5.31 3.96 1.80
N VAL A 16 4.46 3.23 2.51
CA VAL A 16 3.15 2.78 2.04
C VAL A 16 2.06 3.64 2.67
N GLN A 17 1.14 4.14 1.85
CA GLN A 17 -0.08 4.82 2.28
C GLN A 17 -1.29 4.24 1.58
N ALA A 18 -2.43 4.15 2.25
CA ALA A 18 -3.65 3.59 1.67
C ALA A 18 -4.87 4.45 1.93
N PHE A 19 -5.81 4.41 0.97
CA PHE A 19 -7.10 5.06 1.04
C PHE A 19 -8.15 4.06 0.56
N LEU A 20 -9.23 3.84 1.33
CA LEU A 20 -10.33 2.96 0.89
C LEU A 20 -11.25 3.66 -0.12
N ASP A 21 -11.33 4.99 -0.04
CA ASP A 21 -12.06 5.83 -0.97
C ASP A 21 -11.54 7.28 -0.87
N LYS A 22 -12.08 8.20 -1.68
CA LYS A 22 -11.71 9.61 -1.68
C LYS A 22 -11.79 10.20 -0.26
N ARG A 23 -10.65 10.71 0.23
CA ARG A 23 -10.48 11.29 1.59
C ARG A 23 -10.75 10.32 2.75
N LYS A 24 -10.70 9.02 2.51
CA LYS A 24 -10.85 7.98 3.55
C LYS A 24 -9.55 7.20 3.73
N PRO A 25 -8.56 7.73 4.48
CA PRO A 25 -7.30 7.04 4.72
C PRO A 25 -7.54 5.72 5.47
N TYR A 26 -6.66 4.76 5.22
CA TYR A 26 -6.72 3.42 5.80
C TYR A 26 -5.45 3.12 6.57
N LYS A 27 -5.60 2.96 7.90
CA LYS A 27 -4.50 2.74 8.85
C LYS A 27 -3.43 3.84 8.79
N LYS A 28 -2.36 3.67 9.58
CA LYS A 28 -1.17 4.53 9.53
C LYS A 28 -0.27 4.09 8.38
N SER A 29 0.52 5.03 7.85
CA SER A 29 1.59 4.70 6.92
C SER A 29 2.64 3.80 7.59
N PHE A 30 3.34 3.04 6.77
CA PHE A 30 4.41 2.16 7.23
C PHE A 30 5.47 1.99 6.14
N SER A 31 6.70 1.70 6.55
CA SER A 31 7.79 1.44 5.61
C SER A 31 7.92 -0.05 5.30
N VAL A 32 8.27 -0.35 4.07
CA VAL A 32 8.54 -1.69 3.56
C VAL A 32 9.97 -1.73 3.02
N LEU A 33 10.80 -2.62 3.57
CA LEU A 33 12.14 -2.88 3.03
C LEU A 33 12.05 -3.65 1.71
N HIS A 34 12.97 -3.40 0.78
CA HIS A 34 13.08 -4.09 -0.51
C HIS A 34 13.76 -5.46 -0.37
N ASN A 35 13.21 -6.30 0.49
CA ASN A 35 13.60 -7.69 0.69
C ASN A 35 12.35 -8.59 0.77
N ASN A 36 12.53 -9.91 0.79
CA ASN A 36 11.41 -10.85 0.75
C ASN A 36 10.41 -10.63 1.90
N ASN A 37 10.89 -10.32 3.11
CA ASN A 37 10.01 -10.10 4.26
C ASN A 37 9.19 -8.81 4.11
N GLY A 38 9.80 -7.73 3.62
CA GLY A 38 9.09 -6.49 3.34
C GLY A 38 8.06 -6.66 2.22
N LEU A 39 8.44 -7.32 1.13
CA LEU A 39 7.51 -7.58 0.01
C LEU A 39 6.36 -8.52 0.41
N GLU A 40 6.60 -9.49 1.29
CA GLU A 40 5.55 -10.32 1.86
C GLU A 40 4.57 -9.49 2.71
N ASN A 41 5.08 -8.55 3.52
CA ASN A 41 4.24 -7.63 4.29
C ASN A 41 3.39 -6.74 3.38
N LEU A 42 3.97 -6.21 2.30
CA LEU A 42 3.25 -5.43 1.30
C LEU A 42 2.15 -6.27 0.62
N LEU A 43 2.44 -7.51 0.25
CA LEU A 43 1.45 -8.42 -0.34
C LEU A 43 0.29 -8.70 0.62
N ARG A 44 0.58 -8.98 1.89
CA ARG A 44 -0.46 -9.18 2.92
C ARG A 44 -1.35 -7.94 3.06
N PHE A 45 -0.76 -6.75 3.03
CA PHE A 45 -1.50 -5.50 3.10
C PHE A 45 -2.39 -5.26 1.87
N LEU A 46 -1.90 -5.59 0.66
CA LEU A 46 -2.70 -5.54 -0.57
C LEU A 46 -3.94 -6.45 -0.49
N ILE A 47 -3.75 -7.69 -0.03
CA ILE A 47 -4.83 -8.67 0.16
C ILE A 47 -5.83 -8.18 1.22
N GLU A 48 -5.35 -7.59 2.31
CA GLU A 48 -6.20 -7.02 3.34
C GLU A 48 -7.09 -5.90 2.79
N VAL A 49 -6.51 -4.94 2.06
CA VAL A 49 -7.28 -3.83 1.46
C VAL A 49 -8.30 -4.35 0.44
N GLU A 50 -7.93 -5.35 -0.36
CA GLU A 50 -8.87 -6.01 -1.27
C GLU A 50 -10.02 -6.71 -0.51
N GLY A 51 -9.71 -7.41 0.59
CA GLY A 51 -10.72 -8.06 1.43
C GLY A 51 -11.69 -7.09 2.11
N GLU A 52 -11.19 -5.96 2.62
CA GLU A 52 -12.00 -4.93 3.28
C GLU A 52 -12.93 -4.17 2.33
N THR A 53 -12.52 -4.03 1.06
CA THR A 53 -13.27 -3.24 0.08
C THR A 53 -14.04 -4.09 -0.93
N GLY A 54 -13.70 -5.36 -1.07
CA GLY A 54 -14.16 -6.25 -2.15
C GLY A 54 -13.63 -5.85 -3.53
N VAL A 55 -12.64 -4.94 -3.60
CA VAL A 55 -12.11 -4.37 -4.83
C VAL A 55 -10.60 -4.38 -4.78
N ARG A 56 -9.95 -4.88 -5.83
CA ARG A 56 -8.49 -4.84 -5.93
C ARG A 56 -7.98 -3.39 -5.94
N PRO A 57 -7.07 -2.99 -5.03
CA PRO A 57 -6.56 -1.63 -4.96
C PRO A 57 -5.77 -1.24 -6.21
N THR A 58 -5.92 0.01 -6.63
CA THR A 58 -4.98 0.64 -7.58
C THR A 58 -3.69 0.97 -6.84
N VAL A 59 -2.56 0.53 -7.38
CA VAL A 59 -1.24 0.80 -6.80
C VAL A 59 -0.55 1.90 -7.60
N ILE A 60 -0.13 2.96 -6.92
CA ILE A 60 0.58 4.10 -7.51
C ILE A 60 2.00 4.10 -6.94
N PHE A 61 2.98 4.11 -7.83
CA PHE A 61 4.39 4.23 -7.47
C PHE A 61 4.84 5.67 -7.71
N GLU A 62 5.35 6.30 -6.66
CA GLU A 62 6.02 7.60 -6.70
C GLU A 62 7.51 7.35 -6.45
N SER A 63 8.37 7.87 -7.31
CA SER A 63 9.82 7.71 -7.15
C SER A 63 10.41 8.98 -6.57
N THR A 64 11.25 8.85 -5.54
CA THR A 64 11.92 9.95 -4.85
C THR A 64 13.44 9.79 -4.85
#